data_AF-A0A961WD94-F1
#
_entry.id   AF-A0A961WD94-F1
#
_cell.length_a   1.000
_cell.length_b   1.000
_cell.length_c   1.000
_cell.angle_alpha   90.00
_cell.angle_beta   90.00
_cell.angle_gamma   90.00
#
_symmetry.space_group_name_H-M   'P 1'
#
loop_
_entity.id
_entity.type
_entity.pdbx_description
1 polymer ?
#
loop_
_entity_poly.entity_id
_entity_poly.type
_entity_poly.pdbx_seq_one_letter_code
_entity_poly.pdbx_strand_id
1 'polypeptide(L)'
;MSERLQQNSPKVFISYSRRDAEFAENLLDGLEAAGFDAYLDKHDIAAGEDWEARLGNLIESADTVVFVISSAAVASQQCAWEVEKARALNKRILPVVLERVEDAQVPEQLRQLNYLFFDRPQAFGTCLKALATALNSDVEWIRMHTRLGSEALRWDARNRPEALLLRGEELAESRAWLAKPPRFAPEPTLLHHQFIKASEDEQSNRANEERQKLEQIALAQVEREKALRREEVALRRGQRTLRAAGALLGLFFLAVLAAANRDRLTGEYYRLKYWARHYKTVFASDTNRKFTAGTIFQDCTSGSNDCPKMVVIPPGTFRMGSPVGVGEKDEYPERMVKISEPFAVSKFEITFAEWDACVAHGGCIAVDDAGWGRGTRPVMRVSWNDAQQYVRWLSKVTGRTYRLLTEAEWEYAARAGTKTHYPWGNLIGRGNGNCRSCGSQWDGKQTAPVGSFKANAFGLFDMNGNVAEWVHDPWHANYKGAPQDGSAWLAGGDRGRRILRGGTWAGAPLYVRSADRHAEPHAYRDFTVGLRVARTINR
;
A
#
# COMPACT_ATOMS: atom_id res chain seq x y z
N MET A 1 16.98 16.53 22.32
CA MET A 1 15.56 16.79 22.65
C MET A 1 15.11 18.23 22.38
N SER A 2 16.00 19.13 21.90
CA SER A 2 15.77 20.59 21.83
C SER A 2 15.27 21.11 20.48
N GLU A 3 15.52 20.43 19.35
CA GLU A 3 15.11 20.94 18.01
C GLU A 3 13.68 20.51 17.60
N ARG A 4 13.17 19.37 18.10
CA ARG A 4 11.79 18.93 17.80
C ARG A 4 10.71 19.70 18.56
N LEU A 5 11.06 20.39 19.65
CA LEU A 5 10.12 21.22 20.40
C LEU A 5 9.86 22.55 19.67
N GLN A 6 10.87 23.11 18.98
CA GLN A 6 10.71 24.35 18.22
C GLN A 6 9.80 24.23 16.98
N GLN A 7 9.66 23.04 16.38
CA GLN A 7 8.76 22.85 15.23
C GLN A 7 7.27 22.79 15.60
N ASN A 8 6.91 22.81 16.89
CA ASN A 8 5.54 22.62 17.35
C ASN A 8 4.94 23.74 18.22
N SER A 9 5.69 24.81 18.51
CA SER A 9 5.17 25.95 19.26
C SER A 9 4.26 26.83 18.38
N PRO A 10 3.10 27.30 18.88
CA PRO A 10 2.24 28.21 18.13
C PRO A 10 2.93 29.56 17.90
N LYS A 11 2.83 30.06 16.68
CA LYS A 11 3.49 31.29 16.24
C LYS A 11 2.64 32.51 16.57
N VAL A 12 3.20 33.45 17.33
CA VAL A 12 2.48 34.62 17.80
C VAL A 12 3.18 35.89 17.34
N PHE A 13 2.53 36.63 16.44
CA PHE A 13 3.00 37.96 16.07
C PHE A 13 2.38 39.00 17.01
N ILE A 14 3.21 39.82 17.66
CA ILE A 14 2.72 40.91 18.50
C ILE A 14 2.80 42.21 17.70
N SER A 15 1.63 42.77 17.39
CA SER A 15 1.45 44.08 16.77
C SER A 15 1.38 45.15 17.87
N TYR A 16 2.26 46.14 17.82
CA TYR A 16 2.40 47.17 18.86
C TYR A 16 2.91 48.49 18.28
N SER A 17 2.69 49.60 18.99
CA SER A 17 3.36 50.87 18.69
C SER A 17 4.77 50.86 19.26
N ARG A 18 5.75 51.42 18.56
CA ARG A 18 7.13 51.55 19.10
C ARG A 18 7.22 52.32 20.42
N ARG A 19 6.22 53.17 20.72
CA ARG A 19 6.11 53.85 22.01
C ARG A 19 5.80 52.91 23.18
N ASP A 20 5.30 51.72 22.87
CA ASP A 20 4.92 50.67 23.82
C ASP A 20 5.94 49.51 23.84
N ALA A 21 7.16 49.74 23.35
CA ALA A 21 8.18 48.70 23.19
C ALA A 21 8.49 47.94 24.49
N GLU A 22 8.62 48.65 25.61
CA GLU A 22 8.87 48.02 26.92
C GLU A 22 7.76 47.02 27.29
N PHE A 23 6.50 47.37 27.05
CA PHE A 23 5.39 46.44 27.30
C PHE A 23 5.41 45.26 26.33
N ALA A 24 5.65 45.52 25.04
CA ALA A 24 5.72 44.48 24.02
C ALA A 24 6.86 43.48 24.26
N GLU A 25 8.02 43.95 24.74
CA GLU A 25 9.15 43.09 25.11
C GLU A 25 8.84 42.24 26.35
N ASN A 26 8.23 42.82 27.38
CA ASN A 26 7.76 42.04 28.53
C ASN A 26 6.72 40.98 28.14
N LEU A 27 5.84 41.30 27.18
CA LEU A 27 4.85 40.37 26.66
C LEU A 27 5.50 39.25 25.83
N LEU A 28 6.48 39.58 25.00
CA LEU A 28 7.31 38.63 24.25
C LEU A 28 7.95 37.62 25.20
N ASP A 29 8.73 38.10 26.18
CA ASP A 29 9.43 37.25 27.16
C ASP A 29 8.46 36.35 27.93
N GLY A 30 7.31 36.90 28.31
CA GLY A 30 6.25 36.16 28.99
C GLY A 30 5.65 35.03 28.14
N LEU A 31 5.45 35.25 26.84
CA LEU A 31 4.91 34.26 25.92
C LEU A 31 5.96 33.19 25.55
N GLU A 32 7.22 33.57 25.35
CA GLU A 32 8.31 32.63 25.14
C GLU A 32 8.48 31.70 26.36
N ALA A 33 8.45 32.26 27.57
CA ALA A 33 8.46 31.49 28.82
C ALA A 33 7.25 30.55 28.96
N ALA A 34 6.11 30.90 28.34
CA ALA A 34 4.92 30.07 28.27
C ALA A 34 4.93 29.03 27.13
N GLY A 35 6.00 28.98 26.32
CA GLY A 35 6.22 27.98 25.27
C GLY A 35 5.75 28.36 23.87
N PHE A 36 5.42 29.63 23.63
CA PHE A 36 5.04 30.14 22.30
C PHE A 36 6.25 30.60 21.49
N ASP A 37 6.17 30.47 20.16
CA ASP A 37 7.12 31.07 19.22
C ASP A 37 6.64 32.50 18.93
N ALA A 38 6.86 33.40 19.89
CA ALA A 38 6.41 34.78 19.81
C ALA A 38 7.49 35.67 19.17
N TYR A 39 7.07 36.69 18.41
CA TYR A 39 8.00 37.63 17.80
C TYR A 39 7.39 39.01 17.61
N LEU A 40 8.26 40.02 17.67
CA LEU A 40 7.97 41.42 17.42
C LEU A 40 8.54 41.83 16.07
N ASP A 41 7.96 42.85 15.45
CA ASP A 41 8.67 43.61 14.43
C ASP A 41 9.70 44.54 15.11
N LYS A 42 10.91 44.02 15.35
CA LYS A 42 12.07 44.82 15.78
C LYS A 42 12.78 45.32 14.53
N HIS A 43 12.77 46.62 14.25
CA HIS A 43 13.43 47.15 13.06
C HIS A 43 14.90 47.53 13.31
N ASP A 44 15.80 46.78 12.66
CA ASP A 44 16.88 47.35 11.86
C ASP A 44 16.45 47.22 10.39
N ILE A 45 15.74 48.22 9.83
CA ILE A 45 15.50 48.26 8.38
C ILE A 45 16.72 48.91 7.73
N ALA A 46 17.40 48.18 6.84
CA ALA A 46 18.34 48.79 5.92
C ALA A 46 17.59 49.76 4.98
N ALA A 47 18.12 50.96 4.76
CA ALA A 47 17.49 51.95 3.88
C ALA A 47 17.21 51.34 2.49
N GLY A 48 15.92 51.22 2.12
CA GLY A 48 15.47 50.70 0.82
C GLY A 48 14.62 49.43 0.84
N GLU A 49 14.38 48.77 1.99
CA GLU A 49 13.45 47.63 2.08
C GLU A 49 11.97 48.08 2.17
N ASP A 50 11.09 47.35 1.50
CA ASP A 50 9.62 47.51 1.59
C ASP A 50 9.10 46.90 2.90
N TRP A 51 8.78 47.77 3.85
CA TRP A 51 8.30 47.40 5.18
C TRP A 51 6.94 46.66 5.13
N GLU A 52 6.08 46.92 4.13
CA GLU A 52 4.78 46.24 3.98
C GLU A 52 4.95 44.76 3.62
N ALA A 53 5.91 44.46 2.73
CA ALA A 53 6.21 43.07 2.35
C ALA A 53 6.73 42.26 3.55
N ARG A 54 7.58 42.86 4.38
CA ARG A 54 8.14 42.23 5.58
C ARG A 54 7.07 41.94 6.63
N LEU A 55 6.28 42.95 7.02
CA LEU A 55 5.17 42.78 7.98
C LEU A 55 4.12 41.82 7.45
N GLY A 56 3.84 41.88 6.14
CA GLY A 56 2.93 40.96 5.47
C GLY A 56 3.34 39.50 5.67
N ASN A 57 4.63 39.19 5.48
CA ASN A 57 5.17 37.85 5.69
C ASN A 57 5.10 37.41 7.17
N LEU A 58 5.37 38.32 8.11
CA LEU A 58 5.25 38.03 9.54
C LEU A 58 3.81 37.65 9.90
N ILE A 59 2.82 38.46 9.49
CA ILE A 59 1.40 38.20 9.72
C ILE A 59 0.93 36.92 9.02
N GLU A 60 1.39 36.68 7.78
CA GLU A 60 1.06 35.45 7.04
C GLU A 60 1.56 34.21 7.78
N SER A 61 2.78 34.26 8.32
CA SER A 61 3.40 33.14 9.03
C SER A 61 2.91 32.93 10.47
N ALA A 62 2.21 33.92 11.04
CA ALA A 62 1.70 33.88 12.41
C ALA A 62 0.43 33.04 12.53
N ASP A 63 0.33 32.22 13.57
CA ASP A 63 -0.91 31.52 13.92
C ASP A 63 -1.92 32.48 14.55
N THR A 64 -1.45 33.40 15.37
CA THR A 64 -2.29 34.42 15.99
C THR A 64 -1.57 35.76 16.03
N VAL A 65 -2.32 36.82 15.77
CA VAL A 65 -1.85 38.20 15.95
C VAL A 65 -2.35 38.69 17.31
N VAL A 66 -1.43 39.03 18.21
CA VAL A 66 -1.76 39.74 19.45
C VAL A 66 -1.61 41.22 19.18
N PHE A 67 -2.70 41.97 19.32
CA PHE A 67 -2.71 43.40 19.04
C PHE A 67 -2.71 44.19 20.34
N VAL A 68 -1.66 44.99 20.57
CA VAL A 68 -1.56 45.86 21.74
C VAL A 68 -2.34 47.15 21.50
N ILE A 69 -3.39 47.37 22.28
CA ILE A 69 -4.21 48.57 22.26
C ILE A 69 -3.60 49.60 23.25
N SER A 70 -3.22 50.74 22.70
CA SER A 70 -2.79 51.95 23.40
C SER A 70 -3.18 53.18 22.57
N SER A 71 -3.14 54.37 23.15
CA SER A 71 -3.37 55.63 22.41
C SER A 71 -2.39 55.78 21.23
N ALA A 72 -1.17 55.29 21.37
CA ALA A 72 -0.14 55.32 20.34
C ALA A 72 -0.35 54.28 19.23
N ALA A 73 -0.90 53.11 19.56
CA ALA A 73 -1.15 52.03 18.59
C ALA A 73 -2.37 52.34 17.71
N VAL A 74 -3.46 52.83 18.30
CA VAL A 74 -4.68 53.16 17.53
C VAL A 74 -4.49 54.37 16.60
N ALA A 75 -3.55 55.26 16.93
CA ALA A 75 -3.17 56.39 16.08
C ALA A 75 -2.15 56.02 14.97
N SER A 76 -1.60 54.81 14.98
CA SER A 76 -0.54 54.38 14.07
C SER A 76 -1.13 53.82 12.76
N GLN A 77 -0.72 54.42 11.63
CA GLN A 77 -1.09 53.92 10.30
C GLN A 77 -0.57 52.50 10.03
N GLN A 78 0.63 52.18 10.54
CA GLN A 78 1.21 50.84 10.44
C GLN A 78 0.34 49.82 11.19
N CYS A 79 -0.03 50.09 12.45
CA CYS A 79 -0.86 49.18 13.24
C CYS A 79 -2.24 48.98 12.60
N ALA A 80 -2.84 50.04 12.04
CA ALA A 80 -4.09 49.94 11.28
C ALA A 80 -3.96 49.02 10.04
N TRP A 81 -2.86 49.13 9.31
CA TRP A 81 -2.56 48.27 8.17
C TRP A 81 -2.40 46.80 8.59
N GLU A 82 -1.70 46.53 9.70
CA GLU A 82 -1.50 45.18 10.21
C GLU A 82 -2.82 44.50 10.59
N VAL A 83 -3.76 45.24 11.20
CA VAL A 83 -5.13 44.75 11.49
C VAL A 83 -5.88 44.40 10.20
N GLU A 84 -5.83 45.26 9.19
CA GLU A 84 -6.47 44.99 7.90
C GLU A 84 -5.85 43.79 7.17
N LYS A 85 -4.52 43.66 7.21
CA LYS A 85 -3.80 42.53 6.62
C LYS A 85 -4.17 41.22 7.32
N ALA A 86 -4.18 41.19 8.65
CA ALA A 86 -4.59 40.03 9.44
C ALA A 86 -6.04 39.63 9.13
N ARG A 87 -6.94 40.61 8.99
CA ARG A 87 -8.33 40.39 8.60
C ARG A 87 -8.47 39.81 7.19
N ALA A 88 -7.75 40.35 6.22
CA ALA A 88 -7.78 39.86 4.84
C ALA A 88 -7.36 38.38 4.75
N LEU A 89 -6.46 37.95 5.64
CA LEU A 89 -6.03 36.57 5.80
C LEU A 89 -6.94 35.74 6.73
N ASN A 90 -7.98 36.36 7.31
CA ASN A 90 -8.86 35.82 8.34
C ASN A 90 -8.10 35.19 9.52
N LYS A 91 -7.03 35.84 9.97
CA LYS A 91 -6.22 35.40 11.11
C LYS A 91 -6.96 35.63 12.43
N ARG A 92 -6.67 34.80 13.44
CA ARG A 92 -7.13 35.08 14.80
C ARG A 92 -6.39 36.31 15.32
N ILE A 93 -7.14 37.29 15.80
CA ILE A 93 -6.61 38.47 16.47
C ILE A 93 -7.04 38.44 17.94
N LEU A 94 -6.09 38.65 18.86
CA LEU A 94 -6.34 38.76 20.30
C LEU A 94 -5.96 40.18 20.76
N PRO A 95 -6.94 41.04 21.09
CA PRO A 95 -6.66 42.38 21.57
C PRO A 95 -6.23 42.39 23.04
N VAL A 96 -5.07 42.99 23.30
CA VAL A 96 -4.49 43.20 24.62
C VAL A 96 -4.46 44.69 24.92
N VAL A 97 -5.18 45.13 25.96
CA VAL A 97 -5.29 46.55 26.32
C VAL A 97 -4.19 46.92 27.30
N LEU A 98 -3.19 47.65 26.83
CA LEU A 98 -2.16 48.27 27.66
C LEU A 98 -2.69 49.55 28.32
N GLU A 99 -3.33 50.40 27.53
CA GLU A 99 -3.93 51.66 27.96
C GLU A 99 -5.36 51.74 27.42
N ARG A 100 -6.30 52.21 28.26
CA ARG A 100 -7.69 52.39 27.82
C ARG A 100 -7.78 53.57 26.87
N VAL A 101 -8.35 53.33 25.71
CA VAL A 101 -8.63 54.32 24.66
C VAL A 101 -10.12 54.42 24.44
N GLU A 102 -10.58 55.51 23.82
CA GLU A 102 -11.99 55.65 23.47
C GLU A 102 -12.37 54.61 22.41
N ASP A 103 -13.51 53.95 22.57
CA ASP A 103 -14.00 52.90 21.65
C ASP A 103 -14.13 53.40 20.20
N ALA A 104 -14.29 54.72 19.98
CA ALA A 104 -14.34 55.29 18.64
C ALA A 104 -12.99 55.26 17.91
N GLN A 105 -11.88 55.23 18.66
CA GLN A 105 -10.51 55.25 18.13
C GLN A 105 -10.00 53.83 17.83
N VAL A 106 -10.57 52.81 18.48
CA VAL A 106 -10.19 51.42 18.23
C VAL A 106 -10.70 50.98 16.85
N PRO A 107 -9.86 50.33 16.02
CA PRO A 107 -10.30 49.74 14.76
C PRO A 107 -11.56 48.89 14.94
N GLU A 108 -12.57 49.11 14.08
CA GLU A 108 -13.90 48.49 14.20
C GLU A 108 -13.87 46.98 14.40
N GLN A 109 -12.92 46.34 13.73
CA GLN A 109 -12.64 44.92 13.68
C GLN A 109 -12.26 44.38 15.06
N LEU A 110 -11.58 45.18 15.88
CA LEU A 110 -11.17 44.80 17.23
C LEU A 110 -12.31 45.03 18.22
N ARG A 111 -13.18 46.05 18.01
CA ARG A 111 -14.28 46.41 18.93
C ARG A 111 -15.27 45.29 19.22
N GLN A 112 -15.39 44.34 18.29
CA GLN A 112 -16.30 43.22 18.40
C GLN A 112 -15.69 42.03 19.17
N LEU A 113 -14.41 42.11 19.53
CA LEU A 113 -13.67 41.04 20.18
C LEU A 113 -13.57 41.29 21.70
N ASN A 114 -13.42 40.20 22.46
CA ASN A 114 -13.17 40.29 23.89
C ASN A 114 -11.72 40.76 24.15
N TYR A 115 -11.57 41.71 25.07
CA TYR A 115 -10.27 42.27 25.42
C TYR A 115 -9.64 41.60 26.63
N LEU A 116 -8.32 41.49 26.59
CA LEU A 116 -7.51 41.14 27.75
C LEU A 116 -6.86 42.42 28.29
N PHE A 117 -7.23 42.83 29.50
CA PHE A 117 -6.78 44.09 30.09
C PHE A 117 -5.47 43.92 30.86
N PHE A 118 -4.41 44.54 30.36
CA PHE A 118 -3.08 44.63 30.99
C PHE A 118 -2.82 46.02 31.57
N ASP A 119 -3.87 46.83 31.74
CA ASP A 119 -3.87 48.21 32.26
C ASP A 119 -3.41 48.35 33.73
N ARG A 120 -3.11 47.24 34.41
CA ARG A 120 -2.63 47.19 35.80
C ARG A 120 -1.39 46.32 35.94
N PRO A 121 -0.21 46.90 36.26
CA PRO A 121 1.05 46.15 36.34
C PRO A 121 1.02 44.95 37.30
N GLN A 122 0.31 45.07 38.43
CA GLN A 122 0.24 43.98 39.43
C GLN A 122 -0.55 42.75 38.93
N ALA A 123 -1.31 42.88 37.85
CA ALA A 123 -2.10 41.80 37.26
C ALA A 123 -1.41 41.09 36.08
N PHE A 124 -0.21 41.53 35.68
CA PHE A 124 0.46 41.07 34.46
C PHE A 124 0.52 39.54 34.33
N GLY A 125 0.97 38.82 35.38
CA GLY A 125 1.07 37.36 35.34
C GLY A 125 -0.28 36.64 35.18
N THR A 126 -1.35 37.15 35.80
CA THR A 126 -2.71 36.60 35.67
C THR A 126 -3.24 36.82 34.26
N CYS A 127 -3.04 38.02 33.71
CA CYS A 127 -3.45 38.36 32.35
C CYS A 127 -2.65 37.59 31.30
N LEU A 128 -1.35 37.38 31.52
CA LEU A 128 -0.50 36.54 30.67
C LEU A 128 -0.98 35.08 30.64
N LYS A 129 -1.39 34.53 31.79
CA LYS A 129 -1.99 33.18 31.85
C LYS A 129 -3.32 33.10 31.09
N ALA A 130 -4.16 34.14 31.19
CA ALA A 130 -5.40 34.22 30.42
C ALA A 130 -5.12 34.31 28.91
N LEU A 131 -4.12 35.11 28.50
CA LEU A 131 -3.66 35.19 27.12
C LEU A 131 -3.13 33.85 26.61
N ALA A 132 -2.27 33.18 27.37
CA ALA A 132 -1.75 31.85 27.02
C ALA A 132 -2.88 30.80 26.89
N THR A 133 -3.92 30.90 27.72
CA THR A 133 -5.11 30.03 27.62
C THR A 133 -5.88 30.31 26.34
N ALA A 134 -6.13 31.59 26.01
CA ALA A 134 -6.77 31.98 24.76
C ALA A 134 -5.95 31.52 23.55
N LEU A 135 -4.62 31.67 23.60
CA LEU A 135 -3.71 31.27 22.52
C LEU A 135 -3.74 29.76 22.25
N ASN A 136 -3.91 28.92 23.27
CA ASN A 136 -4.00 27.47 23.12
C ASN A 136 -5.39 26.96 22.71
N SER A 137 -6.44 27.79 22.74
CA SER A 137 -7.77 27.39 22.26
C SER A 137 -7.71 27.10 20.76
N ASP A 138 -8.22 25.94 20.36
CA ASP A 138 -8.31 25.49 18.97
C ASP A 138 -6.97 25.55 18.20
N VAL A 139 -5.84 25.37 18.90
CA VAL A 139 -4.50 25.60 18.33
C VAL A 139 -4.21 24.79 17.08
N GLU A 140 -4.63 23.52 17.03
CA GLU A 140 -4.46 22.67 15.84
C GLU A 140 -5.27 23.18 14.64
N TRP A 141 -6.47 23.73 14.87
CA TRP A 141 -7.27 24.36 13.82
C TRP A 141 -6.55 25.56 13.22
N ILE A 142 -6.01 26.41 14.10
CA ILE A 142 -5.38 27.67 13.74
C ILE A 142 -4.05 27.43 13.01
N ARG A 143 -3.26 26.45 13.45
CA ARG A 143 -2.02 26.05 12.77
C ARG A 143 -2.30 25.52 11.37
N MET A 144 -3.35 24.71 11.23
CA MET A 144 -3.77 24.21 9.93
C MET A 144 -4.27 25.35 9.01
N HIS A 145 -5.03 26.30 9.56
CA HIS A 145 -5.46 27.51 8.84
C HIS A 145 -4.26 28.30 8.32
N THR A 146 -3.26 28.59 9.17
CA THR A 146 -2.05 29.31 8.75
C THR A 146 -1.25 28.56 7.68
N ARG A 147 -1.06 27.25 7.87
CA ARG A 147 -0.32 26.41 6.92
C ARG A 147 -0.97 26.41 5.55
N LEU A 148 -2.26 26.07 5.50
CA LEU A 148 -3.00 25.99 4.24
C LEU A 148 -3.18 27.36 3.59
N GLY A 149 -3.32 28.43 4.37
CA GLY A 149 -3.37 29.80 3.87
C GLY A 149 -2.08 30.19 3.16
N SER A 150 -0.93 29.89 3.75
CA SER A 150 0.39 30.17 3.18
C SER A 150 0.63 29.36 1.89
N GLU A 151 0.26 28.08 1.90
CA GLU A 151 0.34 27.22 0.71
C GLU A 151 -0.57 27.72 -0.42
N ALA A 152 -1.80 28.12 -0.09
CA ALA A 152 -2.78 28.62 -1.05
C ALA A 152 -2.36 29.98 -1.63
N LEU A 153 -1.79 30.88 -0.83
CA LEU A 153 -1.21 32.15 -1.31
C LEU A 153 -0.04 31.91 -2.25
N ARG A 154 0.87 30.99 -1.90
CA ARG A 154 1.99 30.61 -2.76
C ARG A 154 1.54 29.99 -4.07
N TRP A 155 0.49 29.17 -4.03
CA TRP A 155 -0.13 28.59 -5.22
C TRP A 155 -0.77 29.67 -6.11
N ASP A 156 -1.56 30.58 -5.54
CA ASP A 156 -2.21 31.66 -6.27
C ASP A 156 -1.20 32.64 -6.90
N ALA A 157 -0.20 33.07 -6.12
CA ALA A 157 0.86 33.97 -6.58
C ALA A 157 1.71 33.39 -7.73
N ARG A 158 1.74 32.07 -7.89
CA ARG A 158 2.47 31.38 -8.97
C ARG A 158 1.57 31.01 -10.14
N ASN A 159 0.40 31.65 -10.27
CA ASN A 159 -0.62 31.36 -11.29
C ASN A 159 -1.15 29.93 -11.19
N ARG A 160 -1.37 29.44 -9.96
CA ARG A 160 -2.10 28.20 -9.64
C ARG A 160 -1.55 26.92 -10.27
N PRO A 161 -0.24 26.60 -10.15
CA PRO A 161 0.33 25.42 -10.78
C PRO A 161 -0.10 24.13 -10.09
N GLU A 162 -0.38 23.08 -10.87
CA GLU A 162 -0.75 21.74 -10.38
C GLU A 162 0.31 21.09 -9.47
N ALA A 163 1.57 21.49 -9.63
CA ALA A 163 2.69 20.95 -8.84
C ALA A 163 2.64 21.35 -7.36
N LEU A 164 1.89 22.40 -7.01
CA LEU A 164 1.73 22.88 -5.65
C LEU A 164 0.41 22.43 -5.00
N LEU A 165 -0.44 21.72 -5.74
CA LEU A 165 -1.68 21.18 -5.19
C LEU A 165 -1.40 20.01 -4.24
N LEU A 166 -2.25 19.90 -3.21
CA LEU A 166 -2.17 18.86 -2.19
C LEU A 166 -2.48 17.48 -2.77
N ARG A 167 -1.86 16.43 -2.20
CA ARG A 167 -2.05 15.04 -2.67
C ARG A 167 -2.07 14.05 -1.51
N GLY A 168 -2.71 12.91 -1.73
CA GLY A 168 -2.68 11.79 -0.79
C GLY A 168 -3.20 12.17 0.60
N GLU A 169 -2.38 11.94 1.62
CA GLU A 169 -2.73 12.18 3.03
C GLU A 169 -2.94 13.67 3.35
N GLU A 170 -2.10 14.57 2.81
CA GLU A 170 -2.21 16.01 3.07
C GLU A 170 -3.55 16.59 2.59
N LEU A 171 -4.04 16.13 1.44
CA LEU A 171 -5.35 16.52 0.92
C LEU A 171 -6.49 15.93 1.76
N ALA A 172 -6.34 14.67 2.21
CA ALA A 172 -7.34 14.03 3.06
C ALA A 172 -7.47 14.75 4.42
N GLU A 173 -6.35 15.14 5.04
CA GLU A 173 -6.31 15.94 6.26
C GLU A 173 -6.94 17.31 6.06
N SER A 174 -6.60 18.01 4.97
CA SER A 174 -7.12 19.36 4.68
C SER A 174 -8.63 19.36 4.45
N ARG A 175 -9.17 18.31 3.81
CA ARG A 175 -10.61 18.10 3.67
C ARG A 175 -11.28 17.80 5.02
N ALA A 176 -10.65 16.98 5.85
CA ALA A 176 -11.18 16.68 7.19
C ALA A 176 -11.22 17.93 8.08
N TRP A 177 -10.20 18.79 7.97
CA TRP A 177 -10.16 20.11 8.59
C TRP A 177 -11.34 20.98 8.12
N LEU A 178 -11.52 21.20 6.80
CA LEU A 178 -12.65 21.99 6.30
C LEU A 178 -14.03 21.49 6.75
N ALA A 179 -14.19 20.19 6.99
CA ALA A 179 -15.48 19.59 7.31
C ALA A 179 -16.00 19.89 8.74
N LYS A 180 -15.13 20.29 9.67
CA LYS A 180 -15.48 20.43 11.10
C LYS A 180 -14.87 21.69 11.75
N PRO A 181 -15.29 22.90 11.36
CA PRO A 181 -14.85 24.13 11.98
C PRO A 181 -15.30 24.25 13.46
N PRO A 182 -14.38 24.57 14.40
CA PRO A 182 -14.75 24.98 15.74
C PRO A 182 -15.57 26.27 15.69
N ARG A 183 -16.50 26.41 16.64
CA ARG A 183 -17.52 27.48 16.63
C ARG A 183 -16.96 28.90 16.70
N PHE A 184 -15.82 29.11 17.36
CA PHE A 184 -15.24 30.44 17.62
C PHE A 184 -13.86 30.62 16.99
N ALA A 185 -13.44 29.68 16.15
CA ALA A 185 -12.17 29.75 15.45
C ALA A 185 -12.32 30.53 14.13
N PRO A 186 -11.24 31.11 13.59
CA PRO A 186 -11.29 31.80 12.30
C PRO A 186 -11.79 30.89 11.18
N GLU A 187 -12.70 31.41 10.37
CA GLU A 187 -13.23 30.67 9.21
C GLU A 187 -12.15 30.51 8.13
N PRO A 188 -12.15 29.39 7.37
CA PRO A 188 -11.31 29.26 6.19
C PRO A 188 -11.63 30.36 5.17
N THR A 189 -10.60 30.95 4.55
CA THR A 189 -10.83 31.97 3.51
C THR A 189 -11.33 31.34 2.20
N LEU A 190 -11.88 32.16 1.29
CA LEU A 190 -12.25 31.70 -0.05
C LEU A 190 -11.06 31.02 -0.77
N LEU A 191 -9.84 31.53 -0.56
CA LEU A 191 -8.65 30.96 -1.17
C LEU A 191 -8.31 29.56 -0.64
N HIS A 192 -8.55 29.28 0.65
CA HIS A 192 -8.45 27.92 1.20
C HIS A 192 -9.38 26.96 0.47
N HIS A 193 -10.66 27.35 0.33
CA HIS A 193 -11.66 26.54 -0.36
C HIS A 193 -11.27 26.29 -1.82
N GLN A 194 -10.82 27.33 -2.54
CA GLN A 194 -10.37 27.19 -3.93
C GLN A 194 -9.15 26.27 -4.06
N PHE A 195 -8.17 26.39 -3.17
CA PHE A 195 -6.94 25.58 -3.21
C PHE A 195 -7.22 24.10 -2.92
N ILE A 196 -8.02 23.81 -1.89
CA ILE A 196 -8.40 22.43 -1.55
C ILE A 196 -9.26 21.84 -2.66
N LYS A 197 -10.23 22.61 -3.18
CA LYS A 197 -11.08 22.15 -4.28
C LYS A 197 -10.28 21.84 -5.55
N ALA A 198 -9.36 22.72 -5.94
CA ALA A 198 -8.47 22.49 -7.08
C ALA A 198 -7.62 21.23 -6.87
N SER A 199 -7.15 20.98 -5.64
CA SER A 199 -6.40 19.77 -5.30
C SER A 199 -7.26 18.50 -5.44
N GLU A 200 -8.53 18.53 -5.00
CA GLU A 200 -9.48 17.43 -5.17
C GLU A 200 -9.81 17.14 -6.63
N ASP A 201 -10.06 18.19 -7.41
CA ASP A 201 -10.39 18.08 -8.83
C ASP A 201 -9.22 17.50 -9.62
N GLU A 202 -8.00 17.95 -9.32
CA GLU A 202 -6.79 17.41 -9.94
C GLU A 202 -6.52 15.95 -9.57
N GLN A 203 -6.71 15.56 -8.30
CA GLN A 203 -6.59 14.16 -7.89
C GLN A 203 -7.62 13.29 -8.63
N SER A 204 -8.85 13.79 -8.78
CA SER A 204 -9.93 13.09 -9.48
C SER A 204 -9.64 12.98 -10.98
N ASN A 205 -9.12 14.05 -11.60
CA ASN A 205 -8.73 14.06 -13.02
C ASN A 205 -7.64 13.04 -13.30
N ARG A 206 -6.57 13.01 -12.48
CA ARG A 206 -5.49 12.01 -12.63
C ARG A 206 -6.01 10.58 -12.52
N ALA A 207 -6.88 10.33 -11.54
CA ALA A 207 -7.48 9.01 -11.36
C ALA A 207 -8.36 8.61 -12.57
N ASN A 208 -9.13 9.57 -13.11
CA ASN A 208 -9.94 9.35 -14.31
C ASN A 208 -9.10 9.11 -15.56
N GLU A 209 -8.02 9.89 -15.77
CA GLU A 209 -7.09 9.68 -16.89
C GLU A 209 -6.39 8.33 -16.80
N GLU A 210 -5.93 7.94 -15.61
CA GLU A 210 -5.32 6.63 -15.38
C GLU A 210 -6.31 5.51 -15.68
N ARG A 211 -7.56 5.65 -15.22
CA ARG A 211 -8.63 4.71 -15.55
C ARG A 211 -8.89 4.63 -17.05
N GLN A 212 -8.98 5.75 -17.76
CA GLN A 212 -9.18 5.76 -19.21
C GLN A 212 -8.00 5.10 -19.96
N LYS A 213 -6.76 5.34 -19.52
CA LYS A 213 -5.57 4.66 -20.07
C LYS A 213 -5.64 3.16 -19.84
N LEU A 214 -6.03 2.72 -18.65
CA LEU A 214 -6.20 1.29 -18.35
C LEU A 214 -7.31 0.66 -19.20
N GLU A 215 -8.43 1.35 -19.40
CA GLU A 215 -9.52 0.90 -20.28
C GLU A 215 -9.07 0.81 -21.76
N GLN A 216 -8.31 1.79 -22.26
CA GLN A 216 -7.74 1.73 -23.61
C GLN A 216 -6.74 0.58 -23.77
N ILE A 217 -5.88 0.35 -22.78
CA ILE A 217 -4.94 -0.77 -22.77
C ILE A 217 -5.71 -2.10 -22.81
N ALA A 218 -6.77 -2.24 -22.01
CA ALA A 218 -7.61 -3.44 -22.00
C ALA A 218 -8.29 -3.68 -23.36
N LEU A 219 -8.84 -2.64 -23.99
CA LEU A 219 -9.43 -2.73 -25.33
C LEU A 219 -8.39 -3.13 -26.39
N ALA A 220 -7.20 -2.54 -26.34
CA ALA A 220 -6.10 -2.88 -27.25
C ALA A 220 -5.65 -4.33 -27.08
N GLN A 221 -5.63 -4.85 -25.86
CA GLN A 221 -5.35 -6.27 -25.58
C GLN A 221 -6.41 -7.18 -26.21
N VAL A 222 -7.70 -6.86 -26.08
CA VAL A 222 -8.80 -7.63 -26.68
C VAL A 222 -8.69 -7.65 -28.22
N GLU A 223 -8.42 -6.51 -28.86
CA GLU A 223 -8.26 -6.46 -30.31
C GLU A 223 -7.02 -7.24 -30.78
N ARG A 224 -5.92 -7.17 -30.02
CA ARG A 224 -4.72 -7.96 -30.27
C ARG A 224 -5.00 -9.46 -30.17
N GLU A 225 -5.79 -9.90 -29.19
CA GLU A 225 -6.20 -11.31 -29.07
C GLU A 225 -7.07 -11.76 -30.26
N LYS A 226 -8.02 -10.93 -30.71
CA LYS A 226 -8.83 -11.23 -31.90
C LYS A 226 -7.97 -11.36 -33.15
N ALA A 227 -6.98 -10.47 -33.33
CA ALA A 227 -6.05 -10.52 -34.44
C ALA A 227 -5.23 -11.82 -34.43
N LEU A 228 -4.68 -12.19 -33.27
CA LEU A 228 -3.94 -13.45 -33.09
C LEU A 228 -4.81 -14.67 -33.40
N ARG A 229 -6.08 -14.69 -32.98
CA ARG A 229 -7.01 -15.79 -33.32
C ARG A 229 -7.29 -15.88 -34.83
N ARG A 230 -7.43 -14.75 -35.53
CA ARG A 230 -7.61 -14.73 -36.99
C ARG A 230 -6.38 -15.28 -37.71
N GLU A 231 -5.19 -14.90 -37.24
CA GLU A 231 -3.92 -15.38 -37.77
C GLU A 231 -3.77 -16.90 -37.53
N GLU A 232 -4.08 -17.39 -36.33
CA GLU A 232 -4.05 -18.82 -36.01
C GLU A 232 -5.02 -19.64 -36.89
N VAL A 233 -6.23 -19.14 -37.14
CA VAL A 233 -7.20 -19.78 -38.04
C VAL A 233 -6.70 -19.78 -39.49
N ALA A 234 -6.06 -18.69 -39.96
CA ALA A 234 -5.45 -18.62 -41.28
C ALA A 234 -4.30 -19.62 -41.43
N LEU A 235 -3.43 -19.72 -40.42
CA LEU A 235 -2.33 -20.69 -40.34
C LEU A 235 -2.84 -22.13 -40.36
N ARG A 236 -3.92 -22.44 -39.62
CA ARG A 236 -4.57 -23.76 -39.65
C ARG A 236 -5.19 -24.09 -41.01
N ARG A 237 -5.75 -23.12 -41.73
CA ARG A 237 -6.24 -23.31 -43.11
C ARG A 237 -5.10 -23.54 -44.11
N GLY A 238 -4.00 -22.81 -43.97
CA GLY A 238 -2.76 -23.02 -44.74
C GLY A 238 -2.11 -24.39 -44.46
N GLN A 239 -2.08 -24.83 -43.21
CA GLN A 239 -1.60 -26.17 -42.84
C GLN A 239 -2.50 -27.30 -43.37
N ARG A 240 -3.81 -27.09 -43.51
CA ARG A 240 -4.72 -28.08 -44.13
C ARG A 240 -4.49 -28.23 -45.64
N THR A 241 -4.23 -27.13 -46.35
CA THR A 241 -3.89 -27.14 -47.79
C THR A 241 -2.50 -27.75 -48.03
N LEU A 242 -1.51 -27.45 -47.17
CA LEU A 242 -0.19 -28.11 -47.20
C LEU A 242 -0.23 -29.59 -46.81
N ARG A 243 -1.09 -30.02 -45.87
CA ARG A 243 -1.27 -31.44 -45.51
C ARG A 243 -1.93 -32.25 -46.63
N ALA A 244 -2.81 -31.65 -47.43
CA ALA A 244 -3.39 -32.30 -48.61
C ALA A 244 -2.33 -32.52 -49.72
N ALA A 245 -1.42 -31.55 -49.92
CA ALA A 245 -0.29 -31.70 -50.83
C ALA A 245 0.82 -32.62 -50.29
N GLY A 246 1.06 -32.61 -48.98
CA GLY A 246 2.08 -33.39 -48.29
C GLY A 246 1.72 -34.85 -48.00
N ALA A 247 0.43 -35.23 -48.04
CA ALA A 247 0.01 -36.62 -47.82
C ALA A 247 0.51 -37.59 -48.92
N LEU A 248 0.74 -37.10 -50.14
CA LEU A 248 1.29 -37.89 -51.25
C LEU A 248 2.83 -38.04 -51.18
N LEU A 249 3.54 -37.07 -50.58
CA LEU A 249 5.00 -37.12 -50.37
C LEU A 249 5.39 -37.77 -49.04
N GLY A 250 4.54 -37.66 -48.01
CA GLY A 250 4.79 -38.15 -46.65
C GLY A 250 4.77 -39.67 -46.51
N LEU A 251 4.00 -40.40 -47.34
CA LEU A 251 4.00 -41.87 -47.32
C LEU A 251 5.34 -42.46 -47.80
N PHE A 252 6.02 -41.79 -48.74
CA PHE A 252 7.34 -42.19 -49.21
C PHE A 252 8.45 -41.84 -48.20
N PHE A 253 8.33 -40.67 -47.54
CA PHE A 253 9.28 -40.23 -46.51
C PHE A 253 9.13 -40.98 -45.17
N LEU A 254 7.92 -41.43 -44.80
CA LEU A 254 7.66 -42.25 -43.61
C LEU A 254 8.28 -43.64 -43.72
N ALA A 255 8.32 -44.25 -44.91
CA ALA A 255 9.00 -45.52 -45.13
C ALA A 255 10.53 -45.40 -44.98
N VAL A 256 11.10 -44.28 -45.43
CA VAL A 256 12.55 -44.00 -45.34
C VAL A 256 12.97 -43.55 -43.92
N LEU A 257 12.14 -42.74 -43.24
CA LEU A 257 12.40 -42.31 -41.85
C LEU A 257 12.18 -43.43 -40.82
N ALA A 258 11.26 -44.36 -41.07
CA ALA A 258 11.09 -45.55 -40.24
C ALA A 258 12.30 -46.50 -40.32
N ALA A 259 13.01 -46.51 -41.46
CA ALA A 259 14.26 -47.24 -41.63
C ALA A 259 15.48 -46.49 -41.04
N ALA A 260 15.48 -45.16 -41.08
CA ALA A 260 16.65 -44.34 -40.73
C ALA A 260 16.72 -43.85 -39.28
N ASN A 261 15.69 -44.05 -38.45
CA ASN A 261 15.67 -43.47 -37.09
C ASN A 261 15.18 -44.42 -35.99
N ARG A 262 15.72 -45.65 -36.02
CA ARG A 262 15.49 -46.69 -35.00
C ARG A 262 15.98 -46.28 -33.60
N ASP A 263 16.86 -45.29 -33.50
CA ASP A 263 17.52 -44.89 -32.24
C ASP A 263 16.86 -43.71 -31.50
N ARG A 264 15.87 -43.02 -32.07
CA ARG A 264 15.18 -41.90 -31.39
C ARG A 264 13.83 -42.27 -30.77
N LEU A 265 13.19 -43.34 -31.26
CA LEU A 265 11.95 -43.89 -30.69
C LEU A 265 12.18 -44.80 -29.47
N THR A 266 13.43 -45.10 -29.13
CA THR A 266 13.81 -45.82 -27.91
C THR A 266 13.84 -44.91 -26.67
N GLY A 267 13.98 -43.58 -26.80
CA GLY A 267 13.98 -42.68 -25.64
C GLY A 267 12.67 -42.64 -24.84
N GLU A 268 11.53 -42.41 -25.51
CA GLU A 268 10.21 -42.35 -24.85
C GLU A 268 9.67 -43.74 -24.49
N TYR A 269 9.94 -44.76 -25.32
CA TYR A 269 9.52 -46.13 -25.06
C TYR A 269 10.24 -46.75 -23.85
N TYR A 270 11.54 -46.50 -23.69
CA TYR A 270 12.28 -46.95 -22.51
C TYR A 270 11.96 -46.10 -21.27
N ARG A 271 11.59 -44.82 -21.41
CA ARG A 271 11.09 -44.00 -20.29
C ARG A 271 9.75 -44.53 -19.77
N LEU A 272 8.77 -44.78 -20.64
CA LEU A 272 7.48 -45.42 -20.27
C LEU A 272 7.66 -46.82 -19.65
N LYS A 273 8.56 -47.66 -20.19
CA LYS A 273 8.86 -48.99 -19.62
C LYS A 273 9.68 -48.95 -18.32
N TYR A 274 10.56 -47.97 -18.15
CA TYR A 274 11.29 -47.75 -16.89
C TYR A 274 10.32 -47.36 -15.78
N TRP A 275 9.36 -46.47 -16.06
CA TRP A 275 8.38 -46.01 -15.08
C TRP A 275 7.28 -47.03 -14.75
N ALA A 276 6.84 -47.85 -15.72
CA ALA A 276 5.96 -48.99 -15.44
C ALA A 276 6.59 -49.99 -14.45
N ARG A 277 7.92 -50.05 -14.36
CA ARG A 277 8.68 -50.90 -13.42
C ARG A 277 9.10 -50.22 -12.11
N HIS A 278 9.11 -48.88 -12.01
CA HIS A 278 9.70 -48.16 -10.87
C HIS A 278 8.77 -47.16 -10.13
N TYR A 279 7.48 -47.05 -10.48
CA TYR A 279 6.56 -46.12 -9.80
C TYR A 279 6.39 -46.38 -8.30
N LYS A 280 6.54 -47.63 -7.84
CA LYS A 280 6.51 -47.99 -6.41
C LYS A 280 7.81 -47.64 -5.66
N THR A 281 8.92 -47.44 -6.36
CA THR A 281 10.25 -47.18 -5.78
C THR A 281 10.59 -45.69 -5.67
N VAL A 282 9.89 -44.81 -6.41
CA VAL A 282 10.09 -43.34 -6.38
C VAL A 282 9.24 -42.65 -5.30
N PHE A 283 8.19 -43.27 -4.79
CA PHE A 283 7.29 -42.71 -3.78
C PHE A 283 7.18 -43.62 -2.54
N ALA A 284 8.32 -44.14 -2.09
CA ALA A 284 8.38 -45.04 -0.95
C ALA A 284 7.99 -44.29 0.34
N SER A 285 6.95 -44.78 1.01
CA SER A 285 6.44 -44.22 2.26
C SER A 285 7.44 -44.43 3.39
N ASP A 286 8.15 -43.37 3.78
CA ASP A 286 8.80 -43.37 5.09
C ASP A 286 7.70 -43.17 6.16
N THR A 287 7.29 -44.26 6.80
CA THR A 287 6.16 -44.30 7.74
C THR A 287 6.55 -43.91 9.17
N ASN A 288 7.83 -43.66 9.46
CA ASN A 288 8.33 -43.41 10.82
C ASN A 288 8.93 -42.01 11.03
N ARG A 289 8.67 -41.06 10.13
CA ARG A 289 9.23 -39.72 10.21
C ARG A 289 8.49 -38.87 11.25
N LYS A 290 9.18 -38.51 12.34
CA LYS A 290 8.67 -37.53 13.31
C LYS A 290 8.69 -36.14 12.66
N PHE A 291 7.53 -35.49 12.58
CA PHE A 291 7.41 -34.13 12.06
C PHE A 291 7.44 -33.13 13.21
N THR A 292 8.56 -32.44 13.37
CA THR A 292 8.68 -31.27 14.26
C THR A 292 8.66 -29.98 13.43
N ALA A 293 8.19 -28.88 14.03
CA ALA A 293 8.16 -27.57 13.37
C ALA A 293 9.55 -27.20 12.78
N GLY A 294 9.55 -26.68 11.56
CA GLY A 294 10.76 -26.35 10.80
C GLY A 294 11.41 -27.53 10.07
N THR A 295 10.95 -28.77 10.29
CA THR A 295 11.47 -29.94 9.55
C THR A 295 11.23 -29.77 8.05
N ILE A 296 12.28 -29.93 7.25
CA ILE A 296 12.22 -29.95 5.79
C ILE A 296 12.24 -31.40 5.29
N PHE A 297 11.29 -31.76 4.43
CA PHE A 297 11.21 -33.11 3.85
C PHE A 297 10.65 -33.10 2.42
N GLN A 298 10.74 -34.24 1.75
CA GLN A 298 10.04 -34.56 0.49
C GLN A 298 9.47 -35.98 0.62
N ASP A 299 8.31 -36.24 0.00
CA ASP A 299 7.65 -37.57 0.00
C ASP A 299 8.05 -38.46 -1.19
N CYS A 300 8.83 -37.94 -2.13
CA CYS A 300 9.49 -38.73 -3.16
C CYS A 300 10.90 -39.15 -2.72
N THR A 301 11.49 -40.08 -3.46
CA THR A 301 12.85 -40.58 -3.24
C THR A 301 13.84 -39.42 -3.27
N SER A 302 14.75 -39.43 -2.29
CA SER A 302 15.78 -38.42 -2.11
C SER A 302 16.55 -38.18 -3.42
N GLY A 303 16.61 -36.92 -3.84
CA GLY A 303 17.27 -36.51 -5.08
C GLY A 303 16.37 -36.39 -6.32
N SER A 304 15.10 -36.80 -6.24
CA SER A 304 14.13 -36.49 -7.29
C SER A 304 13.57 -35.06 -7.13
N ASN A 305 13.43 -34.35 -8.24
CA ASN A 305 12.82 -33.01 -8.29
C ASN A 305 11.30 -33.09 -8.60
N ASP A 306 10.71 -34.26 -8.37
CA ASP A 306 9.34 -34.58 -8.80
C ASP A 306 8.28 -34.25 -7.73
N CYS A 307 8.69 -34.04 -6.47
CA CYS A 307 7.82 -33.53 -5.42
C CYS A 307 8.39 -32.28 -4.74
N PRO A 308 7.50 -31.40 -4.24
CA PRO A 308 7.91 -30.23 -3.51
C PRO A 308 8.62 -30.56 -2.19
N LYS A 309 9.67 -29.80 -1.90
CA LYS A 309 10.22 -29.70 -0.55
C LYS A 309 9.16 -29.06 0.34
N MET A 310 8.84 -29.70 1.45
CA MET A 310 7.83 -29.27 2.41
C MET A 310 8.51 -28.80 3.69
N VAL A 311 7.92 -27.81 4.37
CA VAL A 311 8.32 -27.34 5.69
C VAL A 311 7.17 -27.54 6.66
N VAL A 312 7.42 -28.17 7.81
CA VAL A 312 6.42 -28.34 8.87
C VAL A 312 6.19 -27.01 9.59
N ILE A 313 4.96 -26.51 9.53
CA ILE A 313 4.51 -25.29 10.18
C ILE A 313 3.91 -25.63 11.55
N PRO A 314 4.31 -24.94 12.63
CA PRO A 314 3.79 -25.21 13.96
C PRO A 314 2.30 -24.82 14.08
N PRO A 315 1.54 -25.41 15.01
CA PRO A 315 0.27 -24.84 15.43
C PRO A 315 0.48 -23.49 16.12
N GLY A 316 -0.54 -22.63 16.11
CA GLY A 316 -0.48 -21.34 16.78
C GLY A 316 -1.69 -20.47 16.49
N THR A 317 -1.72 -19.30 17.12
CA THR A 317 -2.78 -18.31 16.91
C THR A 317 -2.17 -17.06 16.34
N PHE A 318 -2.83 -16.48 15.33
CA PHE A 318 -2.40 -15.24 14.71
C PHE A 318 -3.58 -14.31 14.42
N ARG A 319 -3.24 -13.10 14.03
CA ARG A 319 -4.17 -12.05 13.66
C ARG A 319 -4.24 -11.98 12.13
N MET A 320 -5.41 -12.31 11.59
CA MET A 320 -5.70 -12.37 10.16
C MET A 320 -6.43 -11.10 9.71
N GLY A 321 -6.10 -10.61 8.51
CA GLY A 321 -6.63 -9.37 7.95
C GLY A 321 -5.79 -8.15 8.29
N SER A 322 -6.36 -6.96 8.06
CA SER A 322 -5.66 -5.68 8.24
C SER A 322 -6.26 -4.82 9.36
N PRO A 323 -5.44 -3.99 10.04
CA PRO A 323 -5.94 -2.96 10.94
C PRO A 323 -6.82 -1.93 10.22
N VAL A 324 -7.82 -1.39 10.92
CA VAL A 324 -8.77 -0.41 10.36
C VAL A 324 -8.01 0.79 9.78
N GLY A 325 -8.31 1.14 8.52
CA GLY A 325 -7.65 2.23 7.79
C GLY A 325 -6.37 1.87 7.03
N VAL A 326 -5.86 0.64 7.15
CA VAL A 326 -4.60 0.20 6.53
C VAL A 326 -4.77 -0.60 5.22
N GLY A 327 -5.77 -1.49 5.15
CA GLY A 327 -5.95 -2.44 4.06
C GLY A 327 -7.24 -2.21 3.28
N GLU A 328 -7.49 -3.05 2.29
CA GLU A 328 -8.71 -3.00 1.49
C GLU A 328 -9.94 -3.47 2.26
N LYS A 329 -11.14 -3.14 1.75
CA LYS A 329 -12.42 -3.39 2.43
C LYS A 329 -12.65 -4.86 2.79
N ASP A 330 -12.15 -5.75 1.95
CA ASP A 330 -12.24 -7.20 2.06
C ASP A 330 -11.23 -7.80 3.03
N GLU A 331 -10.24 -7.03 3.48
CA GLU A 331 -9.28 -7.44 4.52
C GLU A 331 -9.82 -7.25 5.94
N TYR A 332 -11.05 -6.74 6.07
CA TYR A 332 -11.71 -6.45 7.35
C TYR A 332 -12.81 -7.44 7.72
N PRO A 333 -13.17 -7.57 9.01
CA PRO A 333 -12.42 -7.08 10.16
C PRO A 333 -11.16 -7.92 10.40
N GLU A 334 -10.16 -7.28 11.01
CA GLU A 334 -9.04 -8.01 11.60
C GLU A 334 -9.54 -8.96 12.70
N ARG A 335 -9.04 -10.20 12.75
CA ARG A 335 -9.58 -11.24 13.64
C ARG A 335 -8.53 -12.24 14.09
N MET A 336 -8.77 -12.87 15.23
CA MET A 336 -7.91 -13.96 15.71
C MET A 336 -8.30 -15.28 15.05
N VAL A 337 -7.30 -16.04 14.59
CA VAL A 337 -7.45 -17.37 13.99
C VAL A 337 -6.46 -18.31 14.64
N LYS A 338 -6.92 -19.52 15.01
CA LYS A 338 -6.12 -20.56 15.66
C LYS A 338 -5.91 -21.73 14.71
N ILE A 339 -4.66 -21.95 14.29
CA ILE A 339 -4.23 -23.18 13.62
C ILE A 339 -3.92 -24.22 14.72
N SER A 340 -4.80 -25.21 14.86
CA SER A 340 -4.75 -26.10 16.03
C SER A 340 -3.74 -27.24 15.89
N GLU A 341 -3.47 -27.71 14.67
CA GLU A 341 -2.52 -28.79 14.41
C GLU A 341 -1.42 -28.35 13.44
N PRO A 342 -0.21 -28.93 13.54
CA PRO A 342 0.82 -28.69 12.55
C PRO A 342 0.39 -29.21 11.17
N PHE A 343 0.89 -28.54 10.13
CA PHE A 343 0.71 -28.94 8.74
C PHE A 343 1.99 -28.65 7.98
N ALA A 344 2.20 -29.30 6.83
CA ALA A 344 3.34 -28.98 5.99
C ALA A 344 2.94 -28.03 4.86
N VAL A 345 3.81 -27.10 4.50
CA VAL A 345 3.63 -26.20 3.36
C VAL A 345 4.81 -26.35 2.41
N SER A 346 4.59 -26.36 1.09
CA SER A 346 5.71 -26.40 0.16
C SER A 346 6.58 -25.17 0.36
N LYS A 347 7.89 -25.40 0.49
CA LYS A 347 8.91 -24.41 0.80
C LYS A 347 8.91 -23.25 -0.19
N PHE A 348 8.60 -23.58 -1.44
CA PHE A 348 8.47 -22.69 -2.58
C PHE A 348 7.07 -22.82 -3.18
N GLU A 349 6.71 -21.89 -4.06
CA GLU A 349 5.67 -22.11 -5.06
C GLU A 349 6.00 -23.39 -5.85
N ILE A 350 4.98 -24.09 -6.35
CA ILE A 350 5.21 -25.27 -7.20
C ILE A 350 5.95 -24.83 -8.47
N THR A 351 7.06 -25.50 -8.75
CA THR A 351 7.92 -25.16 -9.87
C THR A 351 7.44 -25.80 -11.18
N PHE A 352 7.94 -25.31 -12.30
CA PHE A 352 7.74 -25.97 -13.59
C PHE A 352 8.29 -27.40 -13.60
N ALA A 353 9.43 -27.68 -12.94
CA ALA A 353 9.97 -29.04 -12.86
C ALA A 353 8.99 -30.01 -12.15
N GLU A 354 8.43 -29.58 -11.02
CA GLU A 354 7.46 -30.37 -10.25
C GLU A 354 6.12 -30.51 -11.00
N TRP A 355 5.69 -29.47 -11.72
CA TRP A 355 4.51 -29.54 -12.59
C TRP A 355 4.73 -30.48 -13.78
N ASP A 356 5.90 -30.41 -14.40
CA ASP A 356 6.26 -31.24 -15.56
C ASP A 356 6.32 -32.73 -15.20
N ALA A 357 6.66 -33.07 -13.94
CA ALA A 357 6.50 -34.44 -13.44
C ALA A 357 5.03 -34.89 -13.44
N CYS A 358 4.10 -34.01 -13.03
CA CYS A 358 2.66 -34.29 -13.11
C CYS A 358 2.18 -34.47 -14.56
N VAL A 359 2.65 -33.62 -15.48
CA VAL A 359 2.34 -33.72 -16.91
C VAL A 359 2.87 -35.02 -17.50
N ALA A 360 4.12 -35.38 -17.19
CA ALA A 360 4.75 -36.62 -17.65
C ALA A 360 4.00 -37.88 -17.16
N HIS A 361 3.33 -37.80 -16.00
CA HIS A 361 2.50 -38.85 -15.44
C HIS A 361 1.03 -38.78 -15.88
N GLY A 362 0.69 -37.85 -16.78
CA GLY A 362 -0.68 -37.66 -17.29
C GLY A 362 -1.66 -37.13 -16.24
N GLY A 363 -1.18 -36.59 -15.12
CA GLY A 363 -2.00 -36.02 -14.05
C GLY A 363 -2.37 -34.55 -14.27
N CYS A 364 -1.59 -33.84 -15.08
CA CYS A 364 -1.74 -32.40 -15.31
C CYS A 364 -1.63 -32.06 -16.79
N ILE A 365 -2.16 -30.89 -17.17
CA ILE A 365 -2.03 -30.33 -18.51
C ILE A 365 -0.65 -29.68 -18.69
N ALA A 366 -0.12 -29.77 -19.91
CA ALA A 366 1.05 -28.96 -20.28
C ALA A 366 0.66 -27.48 -20.32
N VAL A 367 1.47 -26.64 -19.68
CA VAL A 367 1.32 -25.18 -19.69
C VAL A 367 2.59 -24.54 -20.21
N ASP A 368 2.43 -23.51 -21.04
CA ASP A 368 3.54 -22.75 -21.63
C ASP A 368 4.26 -21.91 -20.56
N ASP A 369 5.51 -21.53 -20.81
CA ASP A 369 6.37 -20.79 -19.87
C ASP A 369 6.64 -19.33 -20.28
N ALA A 370 5.92 -18.84 -21.29
CA ALA A 370 6.09 -17.50 -21.87
C ALA A 370 7.49 -17.26 -22.49
N GLY A 371 8.29 -18.31 -22.68
CA GLY A 371 9.69 -18.18 -23.04
C GLY A 371 10.60 -17.65 -21.93
N TRP A 372 10.13 -17.56 -20.67
CA TRP A 372 10.94 -17.09 -19.53
C TRP A 372 11.81 -18.19 -18.91
N GLY A 373 11.64 -19.42 -19.36
CA GLY A 373 12.31 -20.61 -18.85
C GLY A 373 11.48 -21.38 -17.85
N ARG A 374 11.71 -22.70 -17.84
CA ARG A 374 11.07 -23.69 -16.96
C ARG A 374 11.97 -24.00 -15.75
N GLY A 375 11.92 -25.24 -15.25
CA GLY A 375 12.79 -25.71 -14.18
C GLY A 375 12.35 -25.15 -12.83
N THR A 376 13.22 -24.36 -12.19
CA THR A 376 13.01 -23.83 -10.82
C THR A 376 12.16 -22.57 -10.77
N ARG A 377 11.63 -22.08 -11.89
CA ARG A 377 10.63 -21.01 -11.89
C ARG A 377 9.27 -21.56 -11.44
N PRO A 378 8.43 -20.74 -10.77
CA PRO A 378 7.09 -21.17 -10.41
C PRO A 378 6.29 -21.50 -11.68
N VAL A 379 5.50 -22.56 -11.64
CA VAL A 379 4.52 -22.82 -12.68
C VAL A 379 3.50 -21.68 -12.69
N MET A 380 3.14 -21.23 -13.88
CA MET A 380 2.19 -20.15 -14.10
C MET A 380 1.09 -20.58 -15.07
N ARG A 381 0.05 -19.75 -15.22
CA ARG A 381 -1.07 -19.99 -16.15
C ARG A 381 -1.83 -21.27 -15.80
N VAL A 382 -1.91 -21.55 -14.52
CA VAL A 382 -2.67 -22.67 -13.95
C VAL A 382 -3.90 -22.10 -13.28
N SER A 383 -5.06 -22.72 -13.55
CA SER A 383 -6.31 -22.34 -12.88
C SER A 383 -6.43 -23.06 -11.54
N TRP A 384 -7.35 -22.61 -10.70
CA TRP A 384 -7.69 -23.33 -9.47
C TRP A 384 -8.10 -24.77 -9.77
N ASN A 385 -8.82 -25.01 -10.86
CA ASN A 385 -9.20 -26.35 -11.31
C ASN A 385 -7.98 -27.21 -11.69
N ASP A 386 -6.93 -26.64 -12.29
CA ASP A 386 -5.70 -27.35 -12.61
C ASP A 386 -4.89 -27.62 -11.34
N ALA A 387 -4.82 -26.65 -10.43
CA ALA A 387 -4.20 -26.80 -9.13
C ALA A 387 -4.82 -27.95 -8.32
N GLN A 388 -6.16 -28.08 -8.37
CA GLN A 388 -6.87 -29.23 -7.79
C GLN A 388 -6.54 -30.56 -8.47
N GLN A 389 -6.22 -30.59 -9.78
CA GLN A 389 -5.73 -31.80 -10.44
C GLN A 389 -4.32 -32.16 -9.94
N TYR A 390 -3.44 -31.17 -9.82
CA TYR A 390 -2.08 -31.36 -9.29
C TYR A 390 -2.08 -31.94 -7.87
N VAL A 391 -2.84 -31.36 -6.92
CA VAL A 391 -2.87 -31.88 -5.53
C VAL A 391 -3.52 -33.26 -5.44
N ARG A 392 -4.50 -33.58 -6.31
CA ARG A 392 -5.07 -34.95 -6.39
C ARG A 392 -4.06 -35.94 -6.92
N TRP A 393 -3.33 -35.58 -7.98
CA TRP A 393 -2.25 -36.41 -8.52
C TRP A 393 -1.15 -36.61 -7.48
N LEU A 394 -0.67 -35.54 -6.85
CA LEU A 394 0.40 -35.59 -5.85
C LEU A 394 -0.02 -36.46 -4.66
N SER A 395 -1.27 -36.34 -4.21
CA SER A 395 -1.83 -37.20 -3.17
C SER A 395 -1.84 -38.67 -3.58
N LYS A 396 -2.27 -38.96 -4.81
CA LYS A 396 -2.35 -40.32 -5.34
C LYS A 396 -0.98 -40.98 -5.46
N VAL A 397 0.04 -40.25 -5.96
CA VAL A 397 1.37 -40.83 -6.19
C VAL A 397 2.16 -40.98 -4.89
N THR A 398 1.98 -40.08 -3.93
CA THR A 398 2.66 -40.14 -2.62
C THR A 398 1.93 -40.97 -1.57
N GLY A 399 0.64 -41.23 -1.77
CA GLY A 399 -0.23 -41.83 -0.75
C GLY A 399 -0.48 -40.93 0.46
N ARG A 400 -0.21 -39.62 0.36
CA ARG A 400 -0.38 -38.63 1.43
C ARG A 400 -1.48 -37.63 1.07
N THR A 401 -2.02 -36.93 2.06
CA THR A 401 -3.08 -35.94 1.82
C THR A 401 -2.46 -34.59 1.47
N TYR A 402 -2.34 -34.30 0.18
CA TYR A 402 -1.98 -32.99 -0.36
C TYR A 402 -3.23 -32.21 -0.75
N ARG A 403 -3.18 -30.89 -0.56
CA ARG A 403 -4.29 -29.96 -0.83
C ARG A 403 -3.76 -28.55 -1.06
N LEU A 404 -4.62 -27.66 -1.52
CA LEU A 404 -4.35 -26.22 -1.41
C LEU A 404 -4.41 -25.80 0.06
N LEU A 405 -3.69 -24.74 0.38
CA LEU A 405 -3.80 -24.08 1.69
C LEU A 405 -5.22 -23.50 1.82
N THR A 406 -5.72 -23.41 3.04
CA THR A 406 -6.82 -22.48 3.32
C THR A 406 -6.28 -21.06 3.28
N GLU A 407 -7.16 -20.08 3.07
CA GLU A 407 -6.76 -18.66 3.11
C GLU A 407 -6.12 -18.29 4.46
N ALA A 408 -6.67 -18.82 5.54
CA ALA A 408 -6.16 -18.62 6.89
C ALA A 408 -4.77 -19.24 7.09
N GLU A 409 -4.57 -20.48 6.63
CA GLU A 409 -3.27 -21.15 6.68
C GLU A 409 -2.21 -20.42 5.85
N TRP A 410 -2.60 -19.91 4.68
CA TRP A 410 -1.71 -19.16 3.81
C TRP A 410 -1.22 -17.89 4.50
N GLU A 411 -2.13 -17.10 5.09
CA GLU A 411 -1.74 -15.85 5.76
C GLU A 411 -0.91 -16.13 7.03
N TYR A 412 -1.27 -17.16 7.79
CA TYR A 412 -0.48 -17.62 8.93
C TYR A 412 0.95 -17.96 8.52
N ALA A 413 1.08 -18.74 7.45
CA ALA A 413 2.36 -19.15 6.88
C ALA A 413 3.17 -17.96 6.35
N ALA A 414 2.52 -17.00 5.68
CA ALA A 414 3.16 -15.80 5.13
C ALA A 414 3.69 -14.89 6.23
N ARG A 415 2.90 -14.66 7.29
CA ARG A 415 3.27 -13.80 8.42
C ARG A 415 4.37 -14.38 9.30
N ALA A 416 4.40 -15.72 9.46
CA ALA A 416 5.39 -16.43 10.26
C ALA A 416 5.64 -15.81 11.65
N GLY A 417 4.55 -15.42 12.33
CA GLY A 417 4.58 -14.81 13.67
C GLY A 417 4.64 -13.27 13.70
N THR A 418 4.86 -12.61 12.57
CA THR A 418 4.87 -11.14 12.49
C THR A 418 3.45 -10.54 12.41
N LYS A 419 3.33 -9.27 12.79
CA LYS A 419 2.10 -8.46 12.69
C LYS A 419 2.22 -7.33 11.67
N THR A 420 3.34 -7.29 10.95
CA THR A 420 3.70 -6.25 9.98
C THR A 420 3.06 -6.51 8.62
N HIS A 421 3.20 -5.56 7.69
CA HIS A 421 2.68 -5.72 6.32
C HIS A 421 3.36 -6.84 5.54
N TYR A 422 4.65 -7.06 5.77
CA TYR A 422 5.47 -8.12 5.19
C TYR A 422 6.18 -8.88 6.32
N PRO A 423 6.65 -10.13 6.10
CA PRO A 423 7.34 -10.90 7.14
C PRO A 423 8.69 -10.31 7.58
N TRP A 424 9.21 -9.30 6.88
CA TRP A 424 10.45 -8.59 7.23
C TRP A 424 10.23 -7.17 7.75
N GLY A 425 8.99 -6.67 7.82
CA GLY A 425 8.70 -5.31 8.30
C GLY A 425 7.49 -4.67 7.62
N ASN A 426 7.27 -3.38 7.89
CA ASN A 426 6.16 -2.61 7.27
C ASN A 426 6.54 -1.94 5.94
N LEU A 427 7.84 -1.80 5.67
CA LEU A 427 8.34 -1.24 4.42
C LEU A 427 8.70 -2.38 3.46
N ILE A 428 8.35 -2.22 2.18
CA ILE A 428 8.69 -3.21 1.14
C ILE A 428 10.21 -3.42 1.06
N GLY A 429 10.98 -2.32 1.18
CA GLY A 429 12.43 -2.34 1.01
C GLY A 429 12.83 -2.66 -0.44
N ARG A 430 14.12 -3.00 -0.63
CA ARG A 430 14.69 -3.35 -1.94
C ARG A 430 15.16 -4.79 -1.95
N GLY A 431 14.73 -5.58 -2.94
CA GLY A 431 15.17 -6.96 -3.14
C GLY A 431 14.67 -7.95 -2.09
N ASN A 432 13.54 -7.68 -1.43
CA ASN A 432 12.93 -8.60 -0.47
C ASN A 432 11.89 -9.55 -1.10
N GLY A 433 11.43 -9.24 -2.31
CA GLY A 433 10.50 -10.04 -3.10
C GLY A 433 10.53 -9.59 -4.56
N ASN A 434 9.88 -10.36 -5.44
CA ASN A 434 9.72 -10.00 -6.85
C ASN A 434 8.35 -9.36 -7.06
N CYS A 435 8.32 -8.06 -7.29
CA CYS A 435 7.11 -7.29 -7.55
C CYS A 435 7.46 -5.98 -8.25
N ARG A 436 6.47 -5.30 -8.81
CA ARG A 436 6.72 -4.04 -9.53
C ARG A 436 7.35 -3.03 -8.57
N SER A 437 8.53 -2.53 -8.94
CA SER A 437 9.30 -1.54 -8.17
C SER A 437 9.85 -2.05 -6.82
N CYS A 438 9.98 -3.36 -6.63
CA CYS A 438 10.54 -3.96 -5.41
C CYS A 438 12.08 -4.03 -5.39
N GLY A 439 12.74 -3.59 -6.46
CA GLY A 439 14.18 -3.53 -6.65
C GLY A 439 14.89 -4.78 -7.14
N SER A 440 14.20 -5.86 -7.53
CA SER A 440 14.83 -7.07 -8.12
C SER A 440 15.01 -6.94 -9.64
N GLN A 441 15.87 -7.79 -10.22
CA GLN A 441 16.14 -7.77 -11.66
C GLN A 441 14.95 -8.25 -12.52
N TRP A 442 14.00 -8.97 -11.91
CA TRP A 442 12.82 -9.55 -12.57
C TRP A 442 11.55 -8.69 -12.42
N ASP A 443 11.61 -7.65 -11.58
CA ASP A 443 10.49 -6.79 -11.25
C ASP A 443 9.76 -6.26 -12.47
N GLY A 444 8.43 -6.47 -12.52
CA GLY A 444 7.61 -6.00 -13.63
C GLY A 444 7.97 -6.58 -14.99
N LYS A 445 8.82 -7.61 -15.05
CA LYS A 445 9.26 -8.26 -16.30
C LYS A 445 8.82 -9.72 -16.38
N GLN A 446 9.11 -10.51 -15.35
CA GLN A 446 8.87 -11.95 -15.33
C GLN A 446 8.95 -12.50 -13.90
N THR A 447 8.64 -13.78 -13.72
CA THR A 447 8.87 -14.46 -12.43
C THR A 447 10.37 -14.50 -12.08
N ALA A 448 10.73 -14.82 -10.84
CA ALA A 448 12.07 -15.18 -10.42
C ALA A 448 12.14 -16.71 -10.25
N PRO A 449 13.32 -17.34 -10.40
CA PRO A 449 13.52 -18.68 -9.88
C PRO A 449 13.15 -18.72 -8.39
N VAL A 450 12.45 -19.76 -7.94
CA VAL A 450 12.03 -19.84 -6.54
C VAL A 450 13.23 -19.84 -5.59
N GLY A 451 13.06 -19.23 -4.42
CA GLY A 451 14.12 -19.11 -3.43
C GLY A 451 15.15 -18.02 -3.72
N SER A 452 14.88 -17.11 -4.64
CA SER A 452 15.76 -15.98 -4.95
C SER A 452 15.81 -14.91 -3.86
N PHE A 453 14.83 -14.90 -2.96
CA PHE A 453 14.69 -13.93 -1.86
C PHE A 453 14.85 -14.59 -0.50
N LYS A 454 14.89 -13.80 0.57
CA LYS A 454 15.05 -14.34 1.93
C LYS A 454 13.77 -15.04 2.38
N ALA A 455 13.91 -16.22 2.98
CA ALA A 455 12.80 -16.92 3.62
C ALA A 455 12.26 -16.13 4.83
N ASN A 456 10.97 -16.31 5.13
CA ASN A 456 10.39 -15.86 6.40
C ASN A 456 10.81 -16.76 7.58
N ALA A 457 10.35 -16.44 8.80
CA ALA A 457 10.76 -17.16 10.01
C ALA A 457 10.32 -18.64 10.06
N PHE A 458 9.37 -19.06 9.21
CA PHE A 458 9.00 -20.46 9.04
C PHE A 458 9.81 -21.16 7.95
N GLY A 459 10.76 -20.48 7.31
CA GLY A 459 11.59 -21.06 6.25
C GLY A 459 10.90 -21.15 4.88
N LEU A 460 9.78 -20.45 4.70
CA LEU A 460 9.05 -20.36 3.44
C LEU A 460 9.55 -19.17 2.62
N PHE A 461 9.67 -19.38 1.31
CA PHE A 461 10.18 -18.41 0.35
C PHE A 461 9.05 -17.91 -0.53
N ASP A 462 9.24 -16.69 -1.07
CA ASP A 462 8.39 -16.12 -2.11
C ASP A 462 6.91 -15.97 -1.71
N MET A 463 6.61 -15.90 -0.40
CA MET A 463 5.23 -15.71 0.09
C MET A 463 4.65 -14.33 -0.27
N ASN A 464 5.49 -13.36 -0.66
CA ASN A 464 5.12 -11.98 -0.94
C ASN A 464 5.80 -11.55 -2.26
N GLY A 465 5.07 -11.66 -3.37
CA GLY A 465 5.52 -11.42 -4.74
C GLY A 465 5.62 -12.70 -5.58
N ASN A 466 6.34 -12.62 -6.70
CA ASN A 466 6.55 -13.68 -7.69
C ASN A 466 5.27 -14.14 -8.40
N VAL A 467 4.50 -15.12 -7.92
CA VAL A 467 3.17 -15.42 -8.47
C VAL A 467 2.11 -15.45 -7.37
N ALA A 468 0.91 -15.01 -7.72
CA ALA A 468 -0.22 -15.13 -6.80
C ALA A 468 -0.61 -16.61 -6.68
N GLU A 469 -0.92 -17.04 -5.47
CA GLU A 469 -1.10 -18.45 -5.15
C GLU A 469 -2.57 -18.77 -4.89
N TRP A 470 -3.11 -19.75 -5.63
CA TRP A 470 -4.46 -20.25 -5.38
C TRP A 470 -4.59 -20.86 -3.98
N VAL A 471 -5.62 -20.44 -3.24
CA VAL A 471 -6.04 -21.10 -1.98
C VAL A 471 -7.39 -21.79 -2.15
N HIS A 472 -7.77 -22.63 -1.19
CA HIS A 472 -8.98 -23.46 -1.28
C HIS A 472 -10.27 -22.63 -1.25
N ASP A 473 -10.26 -21.53 -0.52
CA ASP A 473 -11.44 -20.74 -0.14
C ASP A 473 -12.13 -20.06 -1.34
N PRO A 474 -13.48 -20.07 -1.39
CA PRO A 474 -14.24 -19.21 -2.29
C PRO A 474 -14.22 -17.75 -1.81
N TRP A 475 -14.51 -16.83 -2.73
CA TRP A 475 -14.47 -15.41 -2.44
C TRP A 475 -15.56 -14.95 -1.46
N HIS A 476 -15.16 -14.11 -0.51
CA HIS A 476 -16.05 -13.38 0.40
C HIS A 476 -15.64 -11.92 0.46
N ALA A 477 -16.61 -11.01 0.43
CA ALA A 477 -16.37 -9.56 0.36
C ALA A 477 -15.75 -8.94 1.62
N ASN A 478 -15.64 -9.70 2.73
CA ASN A 478 -15.02 -9.34 4.01
C ASN A 478 -14.96 -10.59 4.91
N TYR A 479 -14.32 -10.49 6.07
CA TYR A 479 -14.18 -11.54 7.07
C TYR A 479 -15.31 -11.63 8.13
N LYS A 480 -16.44 -10.92 7.97
CA LYS A 480 -17.55 -11.03 8.94
C LYS A 480 -18.16 -12.43 8.87
N GLY A 481 -18.03 -13.19 9.95
CA GLY A 481 -18.50 -14.58 10.03
C GLY A 481 -17.49 -15.62 9.55
N ALA A 482 -16.24 -15.23 9.26
CA ALA A 482 -15.19 -16.16 8.85
C ALA A 482 -14.83 -17.16 9.97
N PRO A 483 -14.52 -18.44 9.63
CA PRO A 483 -14.12 -19.46 10.61
C PRO A 483 -12.84 -19.09 11.34
N GLN A 484 -12.78 -19.21 12.67
CA GLN A 484 -11.58 -18.89 13.48
C GLN A 484 -10.62 -20.08 13.64
N ASP A 485 -10.89 -21.13 12.87
CA ASP A 485 -10.33 -22.47 12.79
C ASP A 485 -8.95 -22.79 12.26
N GLY A 486 -8.51 -21.91 11.35
CA GLY A 486 -7.71 -22.31 10.20
C GLY A 486 -8.48 -23.06 9.09
N SER A 487 -9.74 -23.46 9.28
CA SER A 487 -10.53 -24.15 8.27
C SER A 487 -10.90 -23.22 7.10
N ALA A 488 -11.13 -23.81 5.92
CA ALA A 488 -11.55 -23.05 4.75
C ALA A 488 -13.00 -22.56 4.91
N TRP A 489 -13.27 -21.32 4.50
CA TRP A 489 -14.58 -20.71 4.57
C TRP A 489 -15.46 -21.11 3.37
N LEU A 490 -16.07 -22.29 3.45
CA LEU A 490 -16.84 -22.87 2.33
C LEU A 490 -18.34 -22.49 2.32
N ALA A 491 -18.85 -22.02 3.46
CA ALA A 491 -20.25 -21.67 3.63
C ALA A 491 -20.51 -20.20 3.28
N GLY A 492 -21.41 -19.96 2.33
CA GLY A 492 -21.63 -18.64 1.76
C GLY A 492 -20.62 -18.29 0.66
N GLY A 493 -20.58 -17.00 0.31
CA GLY A 493 -19.62 -16.45 -0.65
C GLY A 493 -19.92 -16.75 -2.11
N ASP A 494 -19.05 -16.25 -2.98
CA ASP A 494 -19.10 -16.46 -4.42
C ASP A 494 -18.26 -17.69 -4.79
N ARG A 495 -18.94 -18.82 -5.03
CA ARG A 495 -18.31 -20.09 -5.40
C ARG A 495 -17.75 -20.11 -6.82
N GLY A 496 -18.12 -19.14 -7.66
CA GLY A 496 -17.56 -18.97 -9.00
C GLY A 496 -16.13 -18.46 -8.98
N ARG A 497 -15.75 -17.76 -7.89
CA ARG A 497 -14.41 -17.21 -7.69
C ARG A 497 -13.66 -17.90 -6.55
N ARG A 498 -12.35 -17.94 -6.68
CA ARG A 498 -11.43 -18.49 -5.68
C ARG A 498 -10.40 -17.43 -5.32
N ILE A 499 -9.91 -17.52 -4.09
CA ILE A 499 -8.99 -16.53 -3.56
C ILE A 499 -7.57 -16.80 -4.06
N LEU A 500 -6.85 -15.72 -4.35
CA LEU A 500 -5.45 -15.63 -4.66
C LEU A 500 -4.76 -14.81 -3.56
N ARG A 501 -3.57 -15.24 -3.13
CA ARG A 501 -2.78 -14.56 -2.09
C ARG A 501 -1.34 -14.34 -2.54
N GLY A 502 -0.62 -13.43 -1.86
CA GLY A 502 0.82 -13.20 -2.05
C GLY A 502 1.20 -12.14 -3.07
N GLY A 503 0.30 -11.79 -3.99
CA GLY A 503 0.59 -10.84 -5.05
C GLY A 503 1.54 -11.40 -6.11
N THR A 504 2.07 -10.56 -7.00
CA THR A 504 2.72 -11.03 -8.24
C THR A 504 3.97 -10.23 -8.58
N TRP A 505 4.81 -10.77 -9.48
CA TRP A 505 5.97 -10.09 -10.07
C TRP A 505 5.61 -8.78 -10.78
N ALA A 506 4.37 -8.66 -11.23
CA ALA A 506 3.82 -7.48 -11.87
C ALA A 506 3.05 -6.59 -10.89
N GLY A 507 2.72 -7.03 -9.68
CA GLY A 507 1.89 -6.29 -8.73
C GLY A 507 2.64 -5.13 -8.06
N ALA A 508 1.94 -4.04 -7.76
CA ALA A 508 2.52 -2.97 -6.93
C ALA A 508 2.77 -3.47 -5.50
N PRO A 509 3.70 -2.86 -4.73
CA PRO A 509 4.03 -3.31 -3.38
C PRO A 509 2.83 -3.43 -2.43
N LEU A 510 1.83 -2.56 -2.57
CA LEU A 510 0.63 -2.61 -1.73
C LEU A 510 -0.20 -3.89 -1.93
N TYR A 511 -0.09 -4.54 -3.10
CA TYR A 511 -0.78 -5.80 -3.44
C TYR A 511 0.04 -7.06 -3.14
N VAL A 512 1.20 -6.92 -2.48
CA VAL A 512 2.01 -8.06 -2.04
C VAL A 512 2.11 -8.15 -0.52
N ARG A 513 1.29 -7.38 0.22
CA ARG A 513 1.21 -7.47 1.68
C ARG A 513 0.66 -8.83 2.10
N SER A 514 1.04 -9.31 3.27
CA SER A 514 0.53 -10.60 3.78
C SER A 514 -0.99 -10.63 3.92
N ALA A 515 -1.65 -9.49 4.16
CA ALA A 515 -3.11 -9.39 4.30
C ALA A 515 -3.87 -9.26 2.97
N ASP A 516 -3.19 -8.87 1.88
CA ASP A 516 -3.83 -8.50 0.61
C ASP A 516 -4.54 -9.69 -0.04
N ARG A 517 -5.82 -9.51 -0.43
CA ARG A 517 -6.61 -10.59 -0.99
C ARG A 517 -7.02 -10.20 -2.40
N HIS A 518 -6.94 -11.17 -3.31
CA HIS A 518 -7.49 -11.05 -4.65
C HIS A 518 -8.37 -12.25 -4.95
N ALA A 519 -9.27 -12.15 -5.91
CA ALA A 519 -10.07 -13.29 -6.32
C ALA A 519 -10.40 -13.28 -7.81
N GLU A 520 -10.32 -14.46 -8.41
CA GLU A 520 -10.55 -14.68 -9.82
C GLU A 520 -11.46 -15.89 -10.03
N PRO A 521 -12.14 -16.01 -11.19
CA PRO A 521 -12.91 -17.20 -11.53
C PRO A 521 -12.08 -18.48 -11.39
N HIS A 522 -12.67 -19.58 -10.90
CA HIS A 522 -11.94 -20.83 -10.67
C HIS A 522 -11.27 -21.44 -11.93
N ALA A 523 -11.66 -21.00 -13.12
CA ALA A 523 -11.12 -21.41 -14.41
C ALA A 523 -10.13 -20.38 -15.01
N TYR A 524 -9.92 -19.24 -14.34
CA TYR A 524 -8.99 -18.20 -14.77
C TYR A 524 -7.56 -18.73 -14.81
N ARG A 525 -6.80 -18.34 -15.83
CA ARG A 525 -5.39 -18.68 -16.03
C ARG A 525 -4.65 -17.44 -16.48
N ASP A 526 -3.55 -17.11 -15.82
CA ASP A 526 -2.71 -15.98 -16.19
C ASP A 526 -1.23 -16.23 -15.82
N PHE A 527 -0.32 -15.53 -16.48
CA PHE A 527 1.13 -15.61 -16.27
C PHE A 527 1.58 -15.14 -14.88
N THR A 528 0.69 -14.50 -14.13
CA THR A 528 0.94 -14.06 -12.76
C THR A 528 0.39 -15.00 -11.70
N VAL A 529 -0.25 -16.11 -12.10
CA VAL A 529 -0.97 -17.01 -11.19
C VAL A 529 -0.35 -18.41 -11.18
N GLY A 530 0.02 -18.87 -9.99
CA GLY A 530 0.56 -20.19 -9.71
C GLY A 530 -0.14 -20.86 -8.52
N LEU A 531 0.60 -21.67 -7.78
CA LEU A 531 0.10 -22.37 -6.60
C LEU A 531 1.20 -22.76 -5.63
N ARG A 532 0.79 -22.95 -4.39
CA ARG A 532 1.54 -23.62 -3.33
C ARG A 532 0.66 -24.72 -2.73
N VAL A 533 1.26 -25.77 -2.19
CA VAL A 533 0.50 -26.90 -1.64
C VAL A 533 0.75 -27.06 -0.14
N ALA A 534 -0.29 -27.50 0.56
CA ALA A 534 -0.20 -28.01 1.91
C ALA A 534 -0.25 -29.54 1.90
N ARG A 535 0.36 -30.14 2.92
CA ARG A 535 0.22 -31.55 3.28
C ARG A 535 -0.32 -31.64 4.69
N THR A 536 -1.41 -32.37 4.88
CA THR A 536 -1.92 -32.69 6.22
C THR A 536 -0.93 -33.66 6.91
N ILE A 537 -0.49 -33.30 8.12
CA ILE A 537 0.36 -34.15 8.95
C ILE A 537 -0.52 -34.68 10.08
N ASN A 538 -0.84 -35.97 10.02
CA ASN A 538 -1.50 -36.63 11.16
C ASN A 538 -0.42 -36.98 12.18
N ARG A 539 -0.73 -36.82 13.47
CA ARG A 539 0.14 -37.28 14.56
C ARG A 539 0.27 -38.80 14.57
#